data_AF-A0A392VCA7-F1
#
_entry.id   AF-A0A392VCA7-F1
#
_cell.length_a   1.000
_cell.length_b   1.000
_cell.length_c   1.000
_cell.angle_alpha   90.00
_cell.angle_beta   90.00
_cell.angle_gamma   90.00
#
_symmetry.space_group_name_H-M   'P 1'
#
loop_
_entity.id
_entity.type
_entity.pdbx_description
1 polymer ?
#
loop_
_entity_poly.entity_id
_entity_poly.type
_entity_poly.pdbx_seq_one_letter_code
_entity_poly.pdbx_strand_id
1 'polypeptide(L)' 'MNKYRSGLRGDIAHVVSLQNIANFGNLIQRAYSAEATIDFANEERDMVNQQKKD' A
#
# COMPACT_ATOMS: atom_id res chain seq x y z
N MET A 1 -1.09 13.76 12.09
CA MET A 1 -2.30 13.55 11.26
C MET A 1 -2.19 12.16 10.64
N ASN A 2 -2.65 11.10 11.32
CA ASN A 2 -2.53 9.72 10.84
C ASN A 2 -3.92 9.25 10.38
N LYS A 3 -4.28 9.59 9.14
CA LYS A 3 -5.65 9.43 8.61
C LYS A 3 -5.80 8.29 7.62
N TYR A 4 -5.13 7.15 7.80
CA TYR A 4 -5.45 5.95 7.02
C TYR A 4 -5.22 4.74 7.93
N ARG A 5 -6.26 4.40 8.70
CA ARG A 5 -6.33 3.10 9.41
C ARG A 5 -7.35 2.19 8.73
N SER A 6 -7.47 2.38 7.42
CA SER A 6 -8.02 1.39 6.50
C SER A 6 -6.99 0.27 6.48
N GLY A 7 -7.35 -1.00 6.73
CA GLY A 7 -6.38 -2.09 6.57
C GLY A 7 -5.80 -2.14 5.14
N LEU A 8 -4.82 -3.01 4.87
CA LEU A 8 -4.11 -3.14 3.58
C LEU A 8 -5.00 -2.94 2.34
N ARG A 9 -6.20 -3.54 2.32
CA ARG A 9 -7.20 -3.38 1.25
C ARG A 9 -7.65 -1.93 1.01
N GLY A 10 -7.85 -1.14 2.06
CA GLY A 10 -8.27 0.25 1.96
C GLY A 10 -7.14 1.17 1.49
N ASP A 11 -5.89 0.86 1.85
CA ASP A 11 -4.73 1.61 1.36
C ASP A 11 -4.48 1.33 -0.13
N ILE A 12 -4.62 0.07 -0.55
CA ILE A 12 -4.61 -0.31 -1.98
C ILE A 12 -5.73 0.44 -2.72
N ALA A 13 -6.96 0.40 -2.21
CA ALA A 13 -8.09 1.10 -2.84
C ALA A 13 -7.83 2.60 -2.98
N HIS A 14 -7.24 3.23 -1.96
CA HIS A 14 -6.88 4.65 -2.01
C HIS A 14 -5.83 4.94 -3.10
N VAL A 15 -4.72 4.21 -3.11
CA VAL A 15 -3.63 4.41 -4.10
C VAL A 15 -4.10 4.13 -5.52
N VAL A 16 -4.92 3.12 -5.72
CA VAL A 16 -5.48 2.77 -7.04
C VAL A 16 -6.50 3.82 -7.50
N SER A 17 -7.30 4.40 -6.60
CA SER A 17 -8.28 5.44 -6.94
C SER A 17 -7.67 6.74 -7.48
N LEU A 18 -6.39 6.98 -7.19
CA LEU A 18 -5.65 8.15 -7.68
C LEU A 18 -5.07 7.96 -9.08
N GLN A 19 -5.16 6.76 -9.66
CA GLN A 19 -4.55 6.42 -10.95
C GLN A 19 -5.61 6.42 -12.06
N ASN A 20 -5.20 6.77 -13.28
CA ASN A 20 -6.07 6.62 -14.44
C ASN A 20 -6.20 5.13 -14.83
N ILE A 21 -7.42 4.60 -14.73
CA ILE A 21 -7.78 3.22 -15.02
C ILE A 21 -8.52 3.16 -16.35
N ALA A 22 -7.85 2.65 -17.38
CA ALA A 22 -8.43 2.54 -18.72
C ALA A 22 -9.33 1.31 -18.90
N ASN A 23 -9.09 0.23 -18.14
CA ASN A 23 -9.85 -1.01 -18.22
C ASN A 23 -9.65 -1.89 -16.97
N PHE A 24 -10.40 -3.00 -16.89
CA PHE A 24 -10.32 -3.92 -15.76
C PHE A 24 -8.95 -4.60 -15.60
N GLY A 25 -8.28 -4.96 -16.70
CA GLY A 25 -6.92 -5.52 -16.62
C GLY A 25 -5.92 -4.54 -16.00
N ASN A 26 -6.02 -3.26 -16.37
CA ASN A 26 -5.21 -2.18 -15.82
C ASN A 26 -5.51 -1.95 -14.33
N LEU A 27 -6.77 -2.10 -13.91
CA LEU A 27 -7.16 -2.05 -12.50
C LEU A 27 -6.46 -3.16 -11.69
N ILE A 28 -6.53 -4.40 -12.18
CA ILE A 28 -5.94 -5.55 -11.51
C ILE A 28 -4.42 -5.39 -11.38
N GLN A 29 -3.74 -5.01 -12.45
CA GLN A 29 -2.29 -4.78 -12.43
C GLN A 29 -1.89 -3.70 -11.41
N ARG A 30 -2.58 -2.56 -11.41
CA ARG A 30 -2.28 -1.46 -10.49
C ARG A 30 -2.59 -1.82 -9.03
N ALA A 31 -3.61 -2.63 -8.79
CA ALA A 31 -3.93 -3.12 -7.45
C ALA A 31 -2.80 -4.01 -6.89
N TYR A 32 -2.30 -4.96 -7.68
CA TYR A 32 -1.17 -5.79 -7.26
C TYR A 32 0.12 -4.98 -7.05
N SER A 33 0.42 -4.02 -7.93
CA SER A 33 1.57 -3.13 -7.73
C SER A 33 1.45 -2.28 -6.47
N ALA A 34 0.26 -1.78 -6.16
CA ALA A 34 0.01 -1.01 -4.95
C ALA A 34 0.16 -1.87 -3.68
N GLU A 35 -0.37 -3.10 -3.69
CA GLU A 35 -0.21 -4.07 -2.59
C GLU A 35 1.27 -4.31 -2.27
N ALA A 36 2.06 -4.67 -3.29
CA ALA A 36 3.50 -4.92 -3.11
C ALA A 36 4.26 -3.70 -2.57
N THR A 37 3.89 -2.49 -3.00
CA THR A 37 4.54 -1.25 -2.53
C THR A 37 4.19 -0.94 -1.08
N ILE A 38 2.94 -1.18 -0.68
CA ILE A 38 2.46 -0.95 0.69
C ILE A 38 3.05 -1.99 1.64
N ASP A 39 3.10 -3.26 1.24
CA ASP A 39 3.69 -4.34 2.03
C ASP A 39 5.17 -4.09 2.28
N PHE A 40 5.92 -3.73 1.24
CA PHE A 40 7.34 -3.36 1.37
C PHE A 40 7.54 -2.19 2.34
N ALA A 41 6.72 -1.14 2.23
CA ALA A 41 6.80 0.01 3.13
C ALA A 41 6.48 -0.33 4.59
N ASN A 42 5.61 -1.32 4.83
CA ASN A 42 5.30 -1.81 6.17
C ASN A 42 6.45 -2.64 6.73
N GLU A 43 7.05 -3.53 5.93
CA GLU A 43 8.23 -4.32 6.31
C GLU A 43 9.42 -3.44 6.67
N GLU A 44 9.71 -2.39 5.88
CA GLU A 44 10.77 -1.44 6.21
C GLU A 44 10.51 -0.71 7.54
N ARG A 45 9.27 -0.33 7.81
CA ARG A 45 8.90 0.33 9.08
C ARG A 45 9.07 -0.61 10.26
N ASP A 46 8.67 -1.87 10.12
CA ASP A 46 8.81 -2.86 11.18
C ASP A 46 10.28 -3.18 11.45
N MET A 47 11.11 -3.27 10.41
CA MET A 47 12.56 -3.43 10.54
C MET A 47 13.22 -2.25 11.27
N VAL A 48 12.86 -1.00 10.92
CA VAL A 48 13.37 0.21 11.59
C VAL A 48 12.91 0.27 13.05
N ASN A 49 11.68 -0.14 13.35
CA ASN A 49 11.17 -0.18 14.71
C ASN A 49 11.83 -1.28 15.56
N GLN A 50 12.22 -2.40 14.94
CA GLN A 50 12.96 -3.47 15.62
C GLN A 50 14.38 -3.03 15.98
N GLN A 51 15.11 -2.41 15.04
CA GLN A 51 16.46 -1.89 15.29
C GLN A 51 16.54 -0.80 16.37
N LYS A 52 15.44 -0.09 16.64
CA LYS A 52 15.36 0.91 17.71
C LYS A 52 15.04 0.33 19.09
N LYS A 53 14.58 -0.92 19.14
CA LYS A 53 14.26 -1.63 20.39
C LYS A 53 15.43 -2.47 20.89
N ASP A 54 16.36 -2.83 20.00
CA ASP A 54 17.66 -3.41 20.33
C ASP A 54 18.64 -2.31 20.79
#